data_AF-U1SG02-F1
#
_entry.id   AF-U1SG02-F1
#
_cell.length_a   1.000
_cell.length_b   1.000
_cell.length_c   1.000
_cell.angle_alpha   90.00
_cell.angle_beta   90.00
_cell.angle_gamma   90.00
#
_symmetry.space_group_name_H-M   'P 1'
#
loop_
_entity.id
_entity.type
_entity.pdbx_description
1 polymer ?
#
loop_
_entity_poly.entity_id
_entity_poly.type
_entity_poly.pdbx_seq_one_letter_code
_entity_poly.pdbx_strand_id
1 'polypeptide(L)' 'MSLTQKRLLIVAGLIVLGIVLGRLGFHVFLDFMLGGTLFGGNIL' A
#
# COMPACT_ATOMS: atom_id res chain seq x y z
N MET A 1 23.18 17.89 -5.06
CA MET A 1 22.08 17.06 -5.61
C MET A 1 21.52 17.77 -6.82
N SER A 2 21.85 17.32 -8.03
CA SER A 2 21.26 17.89 -9.24
C SER A 2 19.73 17.74 -9.19
N LEU A 3 18.99 18.64 -9.87
CA LEU A 3 17.53 18.60 -9.91
C LEU A 3 17.01 17.21 -10.35
N THR A 4 17.77 16.54 -11.21
CA THR A 4 17.55 15.17 -11.71
C THR A 4 17.68 14.11 -10.62
N GLN A 5 18.70 14.18 -9.75
CA GLN A 5 18.89 13.20 -8.66
C GLN A 5 17.78 13.29 -7.60
N LYS A 6 17.35 14.50 -7.25
CA LYS A 6 16.23 14.69 -6.30
C LYS A 6 14.93 14.11 -6.84
N ARG A 7 14.63 14.31 -8.13
CA ARG A 7 13.44 13.77 -8.78
C ARG A 7 13.47 12.23 -8.82
N LEU A 8 14.65 11.64 -9.07
CA LEU A 8 14.80 10.19 -9.10
C LEU A 8 14.56 9.54 -7.72
N LEU A 9 15.04 10.17 -6.65
CA LEU A 9 14.82 9.70 -5.28
C LEU A 9 13.34 9.73 -4.87
N ILE A 10 12.62 10.79 -5.25
CA ILE A 10 11.18 10.90 -4.96
C ILE A 10 10.40 9.81 -5.69
N VAL A 11 10.69 9.59 -6.97
CA VAL A 11 10.03 8.56 -7.77
C VAL A 11 10.34 7.15 -7.23
N ALA A 12 11.60 6.88 -6.89
CA ALA A 12 11.98 5.60 -6.29
C ALA A 12 11.27 5.36 -4.95
N GLY A 13 11.19 6.38 -4.09
CA GLY A 13 10.45 6.30 -2.83
C GLY A 13 8.95 6.05 -3.02
N LEU A 14 8.33 6.72 -4.01
CA LEU A 14 6.92 6.55 -4.33
C LEU A 14 6.60 5.14 -4.83
N ILE A 15 7.49 4.54 -5.65
CA ILE A 15 7.34 3.16 -6.13
C ILE A 15 7.39 2.18 -4.96
N VAL A 16 8.36 2.32 -4.06
CA VAL A 16 8.48 1.45 -2.87
C VAL A 16 7.24 1.59 -1.97
N LEU A 17 6.81 2.82 -1.70
CA LEU A 17 5.58 3.09 -0.96
C LEU A 17 4.36 2.46 -1.64
N GLY A 18 4.23 2.60 -2.95
CA GLY A 18 3.14 2.00 -3.74
C GLY A 18 3.14 0.47 -3.69
N ILE A 19 4.30 -0.17 -3.71
CA ILE A 19 4.42 -1.64 -3.60
C ILE A 19 4.01 -2.11 -2.19
N VAL A 20 4.51 -1.43 -1.14
CA VAL A 20 4.19 -1.79 0.25
C VAL A 20 2.71 -1.56 0.57
N LEU A 21 2.18 -0.40 0.17
CA LEU A 21 0.77 -0.04 0.36
C LEU A 21 -0.15 -0.86 -0.55
N GLY A 22 0.27 -1.21 -1.77
CA GLY A 22 -0.47 -2.13 -2.63
C GLY A 22 -0.54 -3.51 -2.00
N ARG A 23 0.56 -4.03 -1.46
CA ARG A 23 0.58 -5.38 -0.87
C ARG A 23 -0.28 -5.52 0.38
N LEU A 24 -0.32 -4.48 1.22
CA LEU A 24 -1.09 -4.49 2.47
C LEU A 24 -2.48 -3.89 2.29
N GLY A 25 -2.57 -2.72 1.67
CA GLY A 25 -3.80 -1.98 1.46
C GLY A 25 -4.71 -2.64 0.43
N PHE A 26 -4.19 -3.27 -0.63
CA PHE A 26 -5.04 -3.98 -1.59
C PHE A 26 -5.61 -5.26 -0.99
N HIS A 27 -4.85 -5.98 -0.17
CA HIS A 27 -5.36 -7.13 0.58
C HIS A 27 -6.47 -6.70 1.54
N VAL A 28 -6.21 -5.70 2.39
CA VAL A 28 -7.21 -5.15 3.33
C VAL A 28 -8.43 -4.57 2.61
N PHE A 29 -8.24 -3.93 1.46
CA PHE A 29 -9.33 -3.37 0.65
C PHE A 29 -10.18 -4.45 -0.01
N LEU A 30 -9.55 -5.49 -0.57
CA LEU A 30 -10.26 -6.64 -1.12
C LEU A 30 -10.97 -7.43 -0.03
N ASP A 31 -10.34 -7.64 1.12
CA ASP A 31 -10.92 -8.28 2.30
C ASP A 31 -12.12 -7.48 2.82
N PHE A 32 -12.03 -6.13 2.82
CA PHE A 32 -13.14 -5.25 3.17
C PHE A 32 -14.30 -5.32 2.16
N MET A 33 -14.01 -5.29 0.86
CA MET A 33 -15.04 -5.34 -0.19
C MET A 33 -15.71 -6.71 -0.35
N LEU A 34 -14.95 -7.79 -0.18
CA LEU A 34 -15.42 -9.17 -0.37
C LEU A 34 -16.04 -9.76 0.91
N GLY A 35 -16.19 -8.96 1.97
CA GLY A 35 -16.71 -9.42 3.26
C GLY A 35 -15.79 -10.41 3.98
N GLY A 36 -14.52 -10.47 3.58
CA GLY A 36 -13.48 -11.34 4.14
C GLY A 36 -12.96 -10.80 5.47
N THR A 37 -13.53 -11.29 6.56
CA THR A 37 -12.94 -11.60 7.88
C THR A 37 -11.88 -10.69 8.56
N LEU A 38 -11.62 -9.45 8.13
CA LEU A 38 -10.92 -8.47 8.99
C LEU A 38 -11.88 -7.73 9.94
N PHE A 39 -13.17 -7.67 9.59
CA PHE A 39 -14.25 -7.13 10.44
C PHE A 39 -15.56 -7.96 10.39
N GLY A 40 -15.52 -9.16 9.78
CA GLY A 40 -16.70 -9.96 9.43
C GLY A 40 -16.94 -11.23 10.26
N GLY A 41 -16.19 -11.48 11.33
CA GLY A 41 -16.46 -12.64 12.18
C GLY A 41 -15.38 -12.87 13.22
N ASN A 42 -15.74 -12.62 14.48
CA ASN A 42 -15.00 -12.97 15.70
C ASN A 42 -13.99 -11.92 16.23
N ILE A 43 -14.53 -10.78 16.67
CA ILE A 43 -13.92 -9.95 17.74
C ILE A 43 -14.28 -10.57 19.11
N LEU A 44 -14.04 -11.88 19.27
CA LEU A 44 -14.20 -12.65 20.51
C LEU A 44 -12.96 -13.52 20.72
#